data_AF-A0A3D0Z5V3-F1
#
_entry.id   AF-A0A3D0Z5V3-F1
#
_cell.length_a   1.000
_cell.length_b   1.000
_cell.length_c   1.000
_cell.angle_alpha   90.00
_cell.angle_beta   90.00
_cell.angle_gamma   90.00
#
_symmetry.space_group_name_H-M   'P 1'
#
loop_
_entity.id
_entity.type
_entity.pdbx_description
1 polymer ?
#
loop_
_entity_poly.entity_id
_entity_poly.type
_entity_poly.pdbx_seq_one_letter_code
_entity_poly.pdbx_strand_id
1 'polypeptide(L)'
;PKRKLLYDAMSAGSVGMPILYAVAGVVLCSSLFFKKRLGPPFTVLLDGAKKIADNNLDFEIAYDRPDELGKLCAAFEKMRSAVLESQRSMWAVMEERKRLNASLAHDLRTPITVIEGYTEYLQKN
;
A
#
# COMPACT_ATOMS: atom_id res chain seq x y z
N PRO A 1 -30.50 -24.88 57.96
CA PRO A 1 -30.00 -23.65 57.27
C PRO A 1 -28.65 -23.80 56.56
N LYS A 2 -27.56 -24.22 57.23
CA LYS A 2 -26.20 -24.29 56.64
C LYS A 2 -26.06 -25.27 55.46
N ARG A 3 -26.81 -26.39 55.44
CA ARG A 3 -26.78 -27.38 54.33
C ARG A 3 -27.45 -26.89 53.05
N LYS A 4 -28.56 -26.13 53.13
CA LYS A 4 -29.24 -25.56 51.94
C LYS A 4 -28.34 -24.57 51.19
N LEU A 5 -27.64 -23.70 51.92
CA LEU A 5 -26.66 -22.76 51.35
C LEU A 5 -25.52 -23.46 50.60
N LEU A 6 -25.06 -24.62 51.11
CA LEU A 6 -24.03 -25.43 50.42
C LEU A 6 -24.56 -26.06 49.13
N TYR A 7 -25.81 -26.52 49.10
CA TYR A 7 -26.44 -27.06 47.89
C TYR A 7 -26.73 -25.98 46.84
N ASP A 8 -27.16 -24.79 47.25
CA ASP A 8 -27.41 -23.67 46.33
C ASP A 8 -26.09 -23.11 45.76
N ALA A 9 -25.01 -23.12 46.53
CA ALA A 9 -23.67 -22.79 46.03
C ALA A 9 -23.10 -23.86 45.08
N MET A 10 -23.33 -25.15 45.36
CA MET A 10 -22.92 -26.25 44.47
C MET A 10 -23.72 -26.27 43.16
N SER A 11 -25.03 -25.98 43.19
CA SER A 11 -25.86 -25.94 41.99
C SER A 11 -25.48 -24.78 41.07
N ALA A 12 -25.20 -23.59 41.63
CA ALA A 12 -24.67 -22.46 40.88
C ALA A 12 -23.29 -22.76 40.23
N GLY A 13 -22.41 -23.47 40.94
CA GLY A 13 -21.10 -23.88 40.42
C GLY A 13 -21.18 -24.84 39.22
N SER A 14 -22.13 -25.78 39.25
CA SER A 14 -22.31 -26.76 38.16
C SER A 14 -22.75 -26.15 36.83
N VAL A 15 -23.46 -25.02 36.86
CA VAL A 15 -23.93 -24.31 35.65
C VAL A 15 -22.93 -23.26 35.18
N GLY A 16 -22.20 -22.60 36.10
CA GLY A 16 -21.21 -21.58 35.75
C GLY A 16 -19.99 -22.14 35.03
N MET A 17 -19.49 -23.30 35.43
CA MET A 17 -18.28 -23.90 34.86
C MET A 17 -18.38 -24.22 33.35
N PRO A 18 -19.45 -24.86 32.82
CA PRO A 18 -19.56 -25.10 31.39
C PRO A 18 -19.70 -23.81 30.57
N ILE A 19 -20.34 -22.77 31.12
CA ILE A 19 -20.46 -21.47 30.46
C ILE A 19 -19.07 -20.82 30.34
N LEU A 20 -18.27 -20.84 31.41
CA LEU A 20 -16.90 -20.31 31.39
C LEU A 20 -16.02 -21.06 30.38
N TYR A 21 -16.09 -22.39 30.33
CA TYR A 21 -15.36 -23.18 29.34
C TYR A 21 -15.82 -22.91 27.91
N ALA A 22 -17.13 -22.76 27.68
CA ALA A 22 -17.67 -22.42 26.37
C ALA A 22 -17.19 -21.03 25.90
N VAL A 23 -17.25 -20.03 26.78
CA VAL A 23 -16.75 -18.67 26.49
C VAL A 23 -15.25 -18.69 26.22
N ALA A 24 -14.46 -19.35 27.07
CA ALA A 24 -13.02 -19.48 26.87
C ALA A 24 -12.70 -20.19 25.54
N GLY A 25 -13.44 -21.25 25.22
CA GLY A 25 -13.30 -21.97 23.94
C GLY A 25 -13.60 -21.09 22.74
N VAL A 26 -14.68 -20.32 22.76
CA VAL A 26 -15.04 -19.39 21.68
C VAL A 26 -13.98 -18.31 21.50
N VAL A 27 -13.49 -17.70 22.59
CA VAL A 27 -12.45 -16.67 22.53
C VAL A 27 -11.15 -17.24 21.96
N LEU A 28 -10.77 -18.44 22.39
CA LEU A 28 -9.52 -19.08 21.96
C LEU A 28 -9.59 -19.51 20.49
N CYS A 29 -10.70 -20.13 20.07
CA CYS A 29 -10.96 -20.48 18.68
C CYS A 29 -10.98 -19.25 17.77
N SER A 30 -11.67 -18.18 18.18
CA SER A 30 -11.73 -16.93 17.41
C SER A 30 -10.33 -16.32 17.26
N SER A 31 -9.57 -16.25 18.34
CA SER A 31 -8.20 -15.70 18.32
C SER A 31 -7.27 -16.51 17.41
N LEU A 32 -7.35 -17.84 17.45
CA LEU A 32 -6.57 -18.71 16.56
C LEU A 32 -6.98 -18.57 15.10
N PHE A 33 -8.29 -18.43 14.84
CA PHE A 33 -8.81 -18.18 13.50
C PHE A 33 -8.28 -16.86 12.93
N PHE A 34 -8.35 -15.78 13.71
CA PHE A 34 -7.81 -14.48 13.32
C PHE A 34 -6.31 -14.56 13.00
N LYS A 35 -5.50 -15.17 13.87
CA LYS A 35 -4.06 -15.32 13.63
C LYS A 35 -3.74 -16.13 12.38
N LYS A 36 -4.46 -17.22 12.12
CA LYS A 36 -4.17 -18.11 10.99
C LYS A 36 -4.73 -17.64 9.65
N ARG A 37 -5.90 -16.99 9.64
CA ARG A 37 -6.56 -16.55 8.40
C ARG A 37 -6.30 -15.10 8.04
N LEU A 38 -6.33 -14.19 9.01
CA LEU A 38 -6.25 -12.76 8.77
C LEU A 38 -4.82 -12.24 8.94
N GLY A 39 -4.01 -12.84 9.82
CA GLY A 39 -2.61 -12.43 10.01
C GLY A 39 -1.80 -12.33 8.71
N PRO A 40 -1.67 -13.41 7.92
CA PRO A 40 -0.83 -13.43 6.72
C PRO A 40 -1.19 -12.36 5.66
N PRO A 41 -2.45 -12.25 5.18
CA PRO A 41 -2.78 -11.26 4.15
C PRO A 41 -2.62 -9.81 4.67
N PHE A 42 -2.92 -9.54 5.94
CA PHE A 42 -2.71 -8.21 6.51
C PHE A 42 -1.23 -7.82 6.57
N THR A 43 -0.34 -8.76 6.91
CA THR A 43 1.10 -8.48 6.89
C THR A 43 1.60 -8.17 5.49
N VAL A 44 1.15 -8.92 4.48
CA VAL A 44 1.52 -8.69 3.07
C VAL A 44 1.03 -7.31 2.59
N LEU A 45 -0.21 -6.94 2.91
CA LEU A 45 -0.76 -5.63 2.55
C LEU A 45 -0.02 -4.48 3.26
N LEU A 46 0.31 -4.65 4.55
CA LEU A 46 1.05 -3.64 5.31
C LEU A 46 2.46 -3.44 4.77
N ASP A 47 3.16 -4.52 4.44
CA ASP A 47 4.50 -4.46 3.87
C ASP A 47 4.47 -3.90 2.44
N GLY A 48 3.46 -4.27 1.65
CA GLY A 48 3.21 -3.68 0.33
C GLY A 48 2.94 -2.18 0.41
N ALA A 49 2.14 -1.73 1.37
CA ALA A 49 1.87 -0.31 1.58
C ALA A 49 3.13 0.47 1.96
N LYS A 50 4.00 -0.09 2.81
CA LYS A 50 5.31 0.51 3.13
C LYS A 50 6.19 0.63 1.89
N LYS A 51 6.30 -0.43 1.10
CA LYS A 51 7.08 -0.41 -0.14
C LYS A 51 6.60 0.66 -1.12
N ILE A 52 5.28 0.81 -1.30
CA ILE A 52 4.69 1.88 -2.11
C ILE A 52 5.08 3.26 -1.56
N ALA A 53 5.00 3.45 -0.24
CA ALA A 53 5.38 4.71 0.40
C ALA A 53 6.87 5.04 0.23
N ASP A 54 7.72 4.02 0.22
CA ASP A 54 9.17 4.13 -0.05
C ASP A 54 9.49 4.23 -1.55
N ASN A 55 8.47 4.43 -2.40
CA ASN A 55 8.57 4.52 -3.86
C ASN A 55 9.16 3.26 -4.52
N ASN A 56 9.13 2.13 -3.81
CA ASN A 56 9.51 0.82 -4.32
C ASN A 56 8.26 0.09 -4.80
N LEU A 57 8.03 0.12 -6.12
CA LEU A 57 6.88 -0.51 -6.76
C LEU A 57 7.25 -1.84 -7.43
N ASP A 58 8.49 -2.34 -7.26
CA ASP A 58 8.97 -3.56 -7.90
C ASP A 58 8.65 -4.80 -7.05
N PHE A 59 7.37 -5.01 -6.81
CA PHE A 59 6.84 -6.17 -6.10
C PHE A 59 5.42 -6.46 -6.58
N GLU A 60 4.94 -7.66 -6.28
CA GLU A 60 3.58 -8.08 -6.61
C GLU A 60 2.89 -8.63 -5.37
N ILE A 61 1.60 -8.33 -5.23
CA ILE A 61 0.77 -8.92 -4.17
C ILE A 61 -0.08 -10.03 -4.77
N ALA A 62 0.32 -11.27 -4.50
CA ALA A 62 -0.43 -12.46 -4.87
C ALA A 62 -1.04 -13.12 -3.62
N TYR A 63 -2.36 -13.32 -3.65
CA TYR A 63 -3.07 -14.08 -2.62
C TYR A 63 -4.12 -14.98 -3.28
N ASP A 64 -3.83 -16.28 -3.29
CA ASP A 64 -4.53 -17.30 -4.08
C ASP A 64 -5.78 -17.87 -3.38
N ARG A 65 -6.53 -17.04 -2.64
CA ARG A 65 -7.82 -17.49 -2.07
C ARG A 65 -8.98 -16.69 -2.61
N PRO A 66 -10.07 -17.35 -3.06
CA PRO A 66 -11.25 -16.69 -3.59
C PRO A 66 -12.19 -16.23 -2.47
N ASP A 67 -11.65 -15.57 -1.43
CA ASP A 67 -12.42 -14.96 -0.35
C ASP A 67 -12.39 -13.42 -0.44
N GLU A 68 -13.07 -12.75 0.48
CA GLU A 68 -13.11 -11.29 0.55
C GLU A 68 -11.71 -10.69 0.70
N LEU A 69 -10.78 -11.39 1.37
CA LEU A 69 -9.40 -10.96 1.51
C LEU A 69 -8.64 -11.08 0.20
N GLY A 70 -8.90 -12.09 -0.62
CA GLY A 70 -8.34 -12.17 -1.97
C GLY A 70 -8.85 -11.07 -2.89
N LYS A 71 -10.14 -10.72 -2.81
CA LYS A 71 -10.68 -9.55 -3.52
C LYS A 71 -9.99 -8.26 -3.06
N LEU A 72 -9.75 -8.10 -1.76
CA LEU A 72 -9.02 -6.96 -1.21
C LEU A 72 -7.57 -6.92 -1.71
N CYS A 73 -6.86 -8.06 -1.71
CA CYS A 73 -5.50 -8.16 -2.23
C CYS A 73 -5.43 -7.82 -3.72
N ALA A 74 -6.36 -8.31 -4.53
CA ALA A 74 -6.44 -7.99 -5.95
C ALA A 74 -6.72 -6.49 -6.19
N ALA A 75 -7.60 -5.88 -5.40
CA ALA A 75 -7.87 -4.44 -5.48
C ALA A 75 -6.64 -3.61 -5.09
N PHE A 76 -5.90 -4.04 -4.06
CA PHE A 76 -4.66 -3.40 -3.65
C PHE A 76 -3.56 -3.52 -4.71
N GLU A 77 -3.42 -4.69 -5.34
CA GLU A 77 -2.48 -4.91 -6.44
C GLU A 77 -2.81 -3.99 -7.63
N LYS A 78 -4.09 -3.85 -7.97
CA LYS A 78 -4.53 -2.89 -8.99
C LYS A 78 -4.13 -1.45 -8.65
N MET A 79 -4.24 -1.05 -7.38
CA MET A 79 -3.80 0.27 -6.92
C MET A 79 -2.28 0.45 -7.07
N ARG A 80 -1.48 -0.53 -6.63
CA ARG A 80 -0.01 -0.52 -6.82
C ARG A 80 0.36 -0.38 -8.30
N SER A 81 -0.28 -1.17 -9.17
CA SER A 81 -0.05 -1.12 -10.62
C SER A 81 -0.40 0.24 -11.22
N ALA A 82 -1.49 0.87 -10.77
CA ALA A 82 -1.89 2.20 -11.26
C ALA A 82 -0.86 3.27 -10.88
N VAL A 83 -0.30 3.20 -9.67
CA VAL A 83 0.78 4.11 -9.23
C VAL A 83 2.03 3.91 -10.09
N LEU A 84 2.43 2.66 -10.35
CA LEU A 84 3.59 2.34 -11.19
C LEU A 84 3.42 2.89 -12.62
N GLU A 85 2.24 2.71 -13.20
CA GLU A 85 1.96 3.22 -14.55
C GLU A 85 1.97 4.76 -14.59
N SER A 86 1.41 5.41 -13.56
CA SER A 86 1.44 6.86 -13.44
C SER A 86 2.87 7.40 -13.38
N GLN A 87 3.75 6.74 -12.62
CA GLN A 87 5.16 7.12 -12.52
C GLN A 87 5.89 6.96 -13.86
N ARG A 88 5.65 5.87 -14.58
CA ARG A 88 6.23 5.62 -15.91
C ARG A 88 5.78 6.65 -16.93
N SER A 89 4.49 6.95 -16.96
CA SER A 89 3.91 7.97 -17.84
C SER A 89 4.53 9.35 -17.56
N MET A 90 4.65 9.73 -16.29
CA MET A 90 5.27 10.99 -15.90
C MET A 90 6.74 11.06 -16.32
N TRP A 91 7.49 9.96 -16.18
CA TRP A 91 8.88 9.88 -16.64
C TRP A 91 9.00 10.09 -18.16
N ALA A 92 8.13 9.44 -18.95
CA ALA A 92 8.12 9.59 -20.40
C ALA A 92 7.88 11.05 -20.82
N VAL A 93 6.92 11.73 -20.19
CA VAL A 93 6.63 13.16 -20.44
C VAL A 93 7.83 14.04 -20.07
N MET A 94 8.51 13.75 -18.96
CA MET A 94 9.70 14.51 -18.55
C MET A 94 10.86 14.34 -19.53
N GLU A 95 11.03 13.14 -20.09
CA GLU A 95 12.07 12.88 -21.08
C GLU A 95 11.77 13.58 -22.41
N GLU A 96 10.52 13.58 -22.84
CA GLU A 96 10.09 14.34 -24.02
C GLU A 96 10.33 15.84 -23.85
N ARG A 97 9.98 16.41 -22.69
CA ARG A 97 10.26 17.82 -22.38
C ARG A 97 11.75 18.14 -22.42
N LYS A 98 12.62 17.27 -21.88
CA LYS A 98 14.07 17.46 -21.96
C LYS A 98 14.55 17.49 -23.40
N ARG A 99 14.06 16.57 -24.23
CA ARG A 99 14.41 16.50 -25.66
C ARG A 99 13.97 17.76 -26.41
N LEU A 100 12.73 18.22 -26.17
CA LEU A 100 12.21 19.45 -26.76
C LEU A 100 13.04 20.66 -26.34
N ASN A 101 13.34 20.81 -25.05
CA ASN A 101 14.16 21.91 -24.54
C ASN A 101 15.56 21.91 -25.16
N ALA A 102 16.18 20.74 -25.34
CA ALA A 102 17.48 20.63 -26.00
C ALA A 102 17.43 21.06 -27.47
N SER A 103 16.38 20.67 -28.19
CA SER A 103 16.16 21.10 -29.59
C SER A 103 15.95 22.61 -29.67
N LEU A 104 15.10 23.18 -28.81
CA LEU A 104 14.87 24.63 -28.78
C LEU A 104 16.14 25.40 -28.44
N ALA A 105 16.94 24.94 -27.47
CA ALA A 105 18.20 25.57 -27.12
C ALA A 105 19.21 25.55 -28.28
N HIS A 106 19.23 24.46 -29.06
CA HIS A 106 20.03 24.38 -30.27
C HIS A 106 19.55 25.39 -31.33
N ASP A 107 18.24 25.47 -31.56
CA ASP A 107 17.66 26.30 -32.62
C ASP A 107 17.67 27.80 -32.27
N LEU A 108 17.68 28.15 -30.98
CA LEU A 108 17.81 29.54 -30.50
C LEU A 108 19.25 30.05 -30.51
N ARG A 109 20.26 29.16 -30.46
CA ARG A 109 21.68 29.56 -30.51
C ARG A 109 22.02 30.28 -31.81
N THR A 110 21.55 29.75 -32.93
CA THR A 110 21.82 30.28 -34.27
C THR A 110 21.38 31.74 -34.46
N PRO A 111 20.13 32.14 -34.16
CA PRO A 111 19.71 33.53 -34.30
C PRO A 111 20.37 34.46 -33.26
N ILE A 112 20.64 34.00 -32.03
CA ILE A 112 21.32 34.82 -31.02
C ILE A 112 22.73 35.17 -31.47
N THR A 113 23.50 34.21 -31.98
CA THR A 113 24.85 34.47 -32.50
C THR A 113 24.85 35.46 -33.65
N VAL A 114 23.82 35.42 -34.52
CA VAL A 114 23.67 36.40 -35.60
C VAL A 114 23.41 37.79 -35.04
N ILE A 115 22.51 37.92 -34.05
CA ILE A 115 22.20 39.21 -33.40
C ILE A 115 23.44 39.78 -32.69
N GLU A 116 24.19 38.97 -31.94
CA GLU A 116 25.43 39.39 -31.29
C GLU A 116 26.47 39.90 -32.30
N GLY A 117 26.63 39.20 -33.43
CA GLY A 117 27.51 39.62 -34.51
C GLY A 117 27.12 40.98 -35.12
N TYR A 118 25.82 41.26 -35.26
CA TYR A 118 25.34 42.58 -35.68
C TYR A 118 25.64 43.66 -34.63
N THR A 119 25.47 43.37 -33.34
CA THR A 119 25.78 44.35 -32.28
C THR A 119 27.27 44.66 -32.19
N GLU A 120 28.16 43.66 -32.35
CA GLU A 120 29.61 43.89 -32.39
C GLU A 120 30.02 44.74 -33.60
N TYR A 121 29.40 44.52 -34.76
CA TYR A 121 29.68 45.31 -35.97
C TYR A 121 29.28 46.79 -35.81
N LEU A 122 28.16 47.03 -35.12
CA LEU A 122 27.68 48.39 -34.82
C LEU A 122 28.51 49.09 -33.73
N GLN A 123 29.17 48.34 -32.86
CA GLN A 123 29.99 48.90 -31.77
C GLN A 123 31.44 49.18 -32.19
N LYS A 124 31.90 48.59 -33.30
CA LYS A 124 33.26 48.72 -33.84
C LYS A 124 33.39 49.79 -34.94
N ASN A 125 32.26 50.31 -35.44
CA ASN A 125 32.18 51.50 -36.29
C ASN A 125 31.65 52.68 -35.48
#